data_AF-A0A7S0G8X9-F1
#
_entry.id   AF-A0A7S0G8X9-F1
#
_cell.length_a   1.000
_cell.length_b   1.000
_cell.length_c   1.000
_cell.angle_alpha   90.00
_cell.angle_beta   90.00
_cell.angle_gamma   90.00
#
_symmetry.space_group_name_H-M   'P 1'
#
loop_
_entity.id
_entity.type
_entity.pdbx_description
1 polymer ?
#
loop_
_entity_poly.entity_id
_entity_poly.type
_entity_poly.pdbx_seq_one_letter_code
_entity_poly.pdbx_strand_id
1 'polypeptide(L)'
;AEPISPPTALSTPGISKGGSINLCRLFAVIVHRGTTSHSGHYYAYIQDMDRSNQWWKMDDASVVSVTRDEVLRAEAYMLFYRVINHPISKDLEMEAKGKRE
;
A
#
# COMPACT_ATOMS: atom_id res chain seq x y z
N ALA A 1 -22.88 3.40 -4.10
CA ALA A 1 -22.04 4.00 -3.05
C ALA A 1 -20.88 4.67 -3.76
N GLU A 2 -20.47 5.87 -3.36
CA GLU A 2 -19.24 6.45 -3.90
C GLU A 2 -18.02 5.63 -3.45
N PRO A 3 -16.99 5.45 -4.30
CA PRO A 3 -15.75 4.80 -3.92
C PRO A 3 -15.11 5.53 -2.74
N ILE A 4 -14.81 4.82 -1.65
CA ILE A 4 -14.01 5.41 -0.57
C ILE A 4 -12.57 5.44 -1.06
N SER A 5 -12.07 6.63 -1.43
CA SER A 5 -10.67 6.82 -1.79
C SER A 5 -9.75 6.35 -0.67
N PRO A 6 -8.71 5.55 -0.96
CA PRO A 6 -7.82 5.05 0.06
C PRO A 6 -6.99 6.19 0.71
N PRO A 7 -6.97 6.31 2.05
CA PRO A 7 -6.11 7.29 2.71
C PRO A 7 -4.64 6.91 2.50
N THR A 8 -3.79 7.83 2.05
CA THR A 8 -2.39 7.45 1.73
C THR A 8 -1.51 7.30 2.98
N ALA A 9 -1.86 7.97 4.07
CA ALA A 9 -1.15 7.89 5.33
C ALA A 9 -2.17 7.76 6.47
N LEU A 10 -1.84 6.90 7.42
CA LEU A 10 -2.60 6.76 8.65
C LEU A 10 -1.67 7.09 9.82
N SER A 11 -2.10 8.05 10.64
CA SER A 11 -1.57 8.25 11.98
C SER A 11 -2.51 7.51 12.92
N THR A 12 -2.06 6.44 13.58
CA THR A 12 -2.89 5.72 14.54
C THR A 12 -2.57 6.18 15.95
N PRO A 13 -3.45 6.95 16.62
CA PRO A 13 -3.35 7.15 18.05
C PRO A 13 -3.91 5.89 18.73
N GLY A 14 -3.07 5.08 19.36
CA GLY A 14 -3.57 4.01 20.24
C GLY A 14 -2.80 2.70 20.31
N ILE A 15 -1.77 2.47 19.49
CA ILE A 15 -0.96 1.25 19.59
C ILE A 15 0.36 1.58 20.31
N SER A 16 0.24 1.79 21.63
CA SER A 16 1.22 1.45 22.68
C SER A 16 1.00 2.33 23.92
N LYS A 17 1.08 1.71 25.11
CA LYS A 17 1.29 2.42 26.38
C LYS A 17 2.69 3.06 26.32
N GLY A 18 2.81 4.27 25.78
CA GLY A 18 4.09 4.98 25.66
C GLY A 18 4.30 5.78 24.38
N GLY A 19 3.38 6.71 24.06
CA GLY A 19 3.72 8.00 23.44
C GLY A 19 4.57 8.04 22.16
N SER A 20 4.35 7.19 21.16
CA SER A 20 4.87 7.42 19.81
C SER A 20 3.78 7.23 18.75
N ILE A 21 3.56 8.25 17.91
CA ILE A 21 2.66 8.17 16.76
C ILE A 21 3.32 7.24 15.74
N ASN A 22 2.73 6.06 15.53
CA ASN A 22 3.15 5.16 14.47
C ASN A 22 2.60 5.69 13.14
N LEU A 23 3.50 6.21 12.30
CA LEU A 23 3.16 6.64 10.96
C LEU A 23 3.13 5.42 10.04
N CYS A 24 2.00 5.21 9.39
CA CYS A 24 1.77 4.15 8.42
C CYS A 24 1.65 4.74 7.02
N ARG A 25 2.34 4.14 6.04
CA ARG A 25 2.27 4.53 4.62
C ARG A 25 1.60 3.43 3.80
N LEU A 26 0.61 3.80 2.99
CA LEU A 26 -0.01 2.90 2.03
C LEU A 26 1.01 2.47 0.98
N PHE A 27 1.11 1.17 0.70
CA PHE A 27 2.01 0.67 -0.35
C PHE A 27 1.35 -0.35 -1.29
N ALA A 28 0.18 -0.90 -0.93
CA ALA A 28 -0.61 -1.72 -1.86
C ALA A 28 -2.11 -1.50 -1.70
N VAL A 29 -2.80 -1.48 -2.84
CA VAL A 29 -4.26 -1.42 -2.96
C VAL A 29 -4.72 -2.61 -3.80
N ILE A 30 -5.51 -3.49 -3.21
CA ILE A 30 -6.16 -4.58 -3.94
C ILE A 30 -7.53 -4.10 -4.37
N VAL A 31 -7.82 -4.25 -5.65
CA VAL A 31 -9.12 -3.93 -6.22
C VAL A 31 -9.81 -5.21 -6.62
N HIS A 32 -11.08 -5.30 -6.27
CA HIS A 32 -11.98 -6.35 -6.75
C HIS A 32 -12.99 -5.72 -7.71
N ARG A 33 -12.86 -6.02 -9.01
CA ARG A 33 -13.80 -5.58 -10.03
C ARG A 33 -14.86 -6.66 -10.25
N GLY A 34 -15.93 -6.60 -9.47
CA GLY A 34 -17.06 -7.51 -9.57
C GLY A 34 -18.22 -7.04 -8.71
N THR A 35 -19.42 -7.52 -9.01
CA THR A 35 -20.64 -7.14 -8.27
C THR A 35 -20.92 -8.06 -7.07
N THR A 36 -20.28 -9.22 -7.02
CA THR A 36 -20.52 -10.23 -5.96
C THR A 36 -19.20 -10.68 -5.35
N SER A 37 -19.23 -11.19 -4.12
CA SER A 37 -18.03 -11.76 -3.48
C SER A 37 -17.53 -13.06 -4.13
N HIS A 38 -18.37 -13.72 -4.92
CA HIS A 38 -18.08 -15.04 -5.51
C HIS A 38 -17.57 -14.96 -6.95
N SER A 39 -17.63 -13.77 -7.57
CA SER A 39 -17.23 -13.58 -8.95
C SER A 39 -16.81 -12.13 -9.21
N GLY A 40 -15.63 -11.99 -9.81
CA GLY A 40 -15.06 -10.74 -10.27
C GLY A 40 -13.59 -10.91 -10.61
N HIS A 41 -12.93 -9.79 -10.91
CA HIS A 41 -11.53 -9.76 -11.31
C HIS A 41 -10.69 -9.01 -10.27
N TYR A 42 -9.63 -9.64 -9.79
CA TYR A 42 -8.73 -9.01 -8.83
C TYR A 42 -7.50 -8.48 -9.54
N TYR A 43 -7.09 -7.27 -9.16
CA TYR A 43 -5.81 -6.71 -9.56
C TYR A 43 -5.24 -5.85 -8.43
N ALA A 44 -3.97 -5.51 -8.52
CA ALA A 44 -3.27 -4.78 -7.47
C ALA A 44 -2.58 -3.52 -8.00
N TYR A 45 -2.65 -2.44 -7.23
CA TYR A 45 -1.70 -1.34 -7.33
C TYR A 45 -0.64 -1.52 -6.25
N ILE A 46 0.64 -1.55 -6.63
CA ILE A 46 1.77 -1.70 -5.70
C ILE A 46 2.73 -0.52 -5.87
N GLN A 47 3.18 0.04 -4.75
CA GLN A 47 4.21 1.07 -4.73
C GLN A 47 5.59 0.44 -4.55
N ASP A 48 6.54 0.79 -5.42
CA ASP A 48 7.95 0.55 -5.16
C ASP A 48 8.46 1.52 -4.10
N MET A 49 8.36 1.10 -2.84
CA MET A 49 8.71 1.91 -1.67
C MET A 49 10.22 2.11 -1.49
N ASP A 50 11.07 1.33 -2.16
CA ASP A 50 12.51 1.31 -1.90
C ASP A 50 13.30 2.07 -2.97
N ARG A 51 12.78 2.22 -4.18
CA ARG A 51 13.49 2.92 -5.28
C ARG A 51 12.88 4.28 -5.58
N SER A 52 11.77 4.30 -6.32
CA SER A 52 11.25 5.51 -6.96
C SER A 52 9.94 6.02 -6.35
N ASN A 53 9.35 5.29 -5.40
CA ASN A 53 7.96 5.50 -4.95
C ASN A 53 6.94 5.44 -6.11
N GLN A 54 7.33 4.81 -7.24
CA GLN A 54 6.48 4.64 -8.42
C GLN A 54 5.39 3.61 -8.12
N TRP A 55 4.18 3.90 -8.58
CA TRP A 55 3.07 2.98 -8.52
C TRP A 55 2.98 2.14 -9.80
N TRP A 56 2.62 0.88 -9.62
CA TRP A 56 2.45 -0.09 -10.69
C TRP A 56 1.08 -0.72 -10.57
N LYS A 57 0.35 -0.79 -11.67
CA LYS A 57 -0.83 -1.64 -11.81
C LYS A 57 -0.39 -3.01 -12.28
N MET A 58 -0.64 -4.01 -11.46
CA MET A 58 -0.38 -5.42 -11.74
C MET A 58 -1.73 -6.10 -11.98
N ASP A 59 -2.03 -6.36 -13.25
CA ASP A 59 -3.30 -6.89 -13.75
C ASP A 59 -2.99 -8.16 -14.57
N ASP A 60 -2.98 -9.30 -13.89
CA ASP A 60 -2.49 -10.59 -14.40
C ASP A 60 -1.11 -10.48 -15.08
N ALA A 61 -1.05 -10.68 -16.39
CA ALA A 61 0.17 -10.60 -17.19
C ALA A 61 0.56 -9.16 -17.56
N SER A 62 -0.32 -8.18 -17.33
CA SER A 62 -0.10 -6.78 -17.67
C SER A 62 0.41 -6.01 -16.44
N VAL A 63 1.66 -5.54 -16.52
CA VAL A 63 2.28 -4.71 -15.47
C VAL A 63 2.66 -3.36 -16.08
N VAL A 64 2.03 -2.29 -15.60
CA VAL A 64 2.23 -0.93 -16.13
C VAL A 64 2.42 0.08 -15.00
N SER A 65 3.25 1.10 -15.23
CA SER A 65 3.40 2.21 -14.30
C SER A 65 2.17 3.10 -14.34
N VAL A 66 1.70 3.54 -13.18
CA VAL A 66 0.51 4.41 -13.05
C VAL A 66 0.78 5.60 -12.15
N THR A 67 -0.08 6.61 -12.23
CA THR A 67 0.01 7.77 -11.35
C THR A 67 -0.56 7.47 -9.97
N ARG A 68 -0.08 8.17 -8.95
CA ARG A 68 -0.67 8.07 -7.61
C ARG A 68 -2.15 8.41 -7.61
N ASP A 69 -2.58 9.41 -8.39
CA ASP A 69 -3.97 9.85 -8.44
C ASP A 69 -4.92 8.76 -8.98
N GLU A 70 -4.45 7.93 -9.90
CA GLU A 70 -5.18 6.75 -10.35
C GLU A 70 -5.42 5.76 -9.20
N VAL A 71 -4.37 5.48 -8.42
CA VAL A 71 -4.46 4.58 -7.25
C VAL A 71 -5.44 5.13 -6.21
N LEU A 72 -5.45 6.45 -5.97
CA LEU A 72 -6.36 7.09 -5.01
C LEU A 72 -7.83 7.15 -5.47
N ARG A 73 -8.10 6.91 -6.75
CA ARG A 73 -9.47 6.77 -7.28
C ARG A 73 -9.94 5.33 -7.33
N ALA A 74 -9.09 4.37 -6.95
CA ALA A 74 -9.44 2.96 -6.99
C ALA A 74 -10.59 2.64 -6.02
N GLU A 75 -11.54 1.83 -6.49
CA GLU A 75 -12.54 1.17 -5.66
C GLU A 75 -11.85 0.05 -4.85
N ALA A 76 -11.15 0.45 -3.79
CA ALA A 76 -10.33 -0.45 -3.01
C ALA A 76 -11.18 -1.53 -2.31
N TYR A 77 -10.74 -2.77 -2.45
CA TYR A 77 -11.25 -3.91 -1.68
C TYR A 77 -10.42 -4.13 -0.41
N MET A 78 -9.08 -4.10 -0.53
CA MET A 78 -8.16 -4.21 0.61
C MET A 78 -7.01 -3.22 0.50
N LEU A 79 -6.55 -2.71 1.65
CA LEU A 79 -5.45 -1.76 1.76
C LEU A 79 -4.34 -2.34 2.64
N PHE A 80 -3.10 -2.22 2.17
CA PHE A 80 -1.92 -2.62 2.92
C PHE A 80 -1.04 -1.41 3.23
N TYR A 81 -0.72 -1.26 4.51
CA TYR A 81 0.14 -0.19 5.01
C TYR A 81 1.40 -0.77 5.63
N ARG A 82 2.50 -0.04 5.48
CA ARG A 82 3.78 -0.31 6.15
C ARG A 82 3.97 0.71 7.26
N VAL A 83 4.28 0.25 8.47
CA VAL A 83 4.74 1.13 9.54
C VAL A 83 6.14 1.63 9.17
N ILE A 84 6.38 2.94 9.18
CA ILE A 84 7.66 3.52 8.70
C ILE A 84 8.56 4.03 9.82
N ASN A 85 8.06 4.15 11.05
CA ASN A 85 8.82 4.66 12.19
C ASN A 85 9.07 3.65 13.31
N HIS A 86 8.66 2.38 13.12
CA HIS A 86 8.93 1.33 14.10
C HIS A 86 10.38 0.83 13.96
N PRO A 87 11.13 0.62 15.06
CA PRO A 87 12.53 0.15 15.01
C PRO A 87 12.72 -1.08 14.09
N ILE A 88 11.88 -2.11 14.26
CA ILE A 88 11.89 -3.32 13.40
C ILE A 88 11.76 -2.97 11.92
N SER A 89 10.88 -2.02 11.55
CA SER A 89 10.71 -1.63 10.15
C SER A 89 11.95 -0.95 9.58
N LYS A 90 12.69 -0.18 10.39
CA LYS A 90 13.97 0.43 9.99
C LYS A 90 15.07 -0.61 9.85
N ASP A 91 15.16 -1.55 10.79
CA ASP A 91 16.17 -2.61 10.76
C ASP A 91 16.01 -3.50 9.52
N LEU A 92 14.77 -3.90 9.20
CA LEU A 92 14.46 -4.66 8.00
C LEU A 92 14.79 -3.89 6.71
N GLU A 93 14.57 -2.57 6.68
CA GLU A 93 14.94 -1.72 5.54
C GLU A 93 16.46 -1.63 5.36
N MET A 94 17.21 -1.52 6.45
CA MET A 94 18.68 -1.51 6.45
C MET A 94 19.24 -2.85 5.95
N GLU A 95 18.69 -3.98 6.41
CA GLU A 95 19.09 -5.32 5.96
C GLU A 95 18.80 -5.53 4.46
N ALA A 96 17.63 -5.10 3.99
CA ALA A 96 17.25 -5.21 2.58
C ALA A 96 18.15 -4.39 1.66
N LYS A 97 18.68 -3.25 2.13
CA LYS A 97 19.65 -2.43 1.40
C LYS A 97 21.04 -3.07 1.37
N GLY A 98 21.51 -3.61 2.51
CA GLY A 98 22.83 -4.25 2.61
C GLY A 98 22.97 -5.56 1.80
N LYS A 99 21.87 -6.21 1.42
CA LYS A 99 21.88 -7.41 0.55
C LYS A 99 21.90 -7.10 -0.95
N ARG A 100 21.78 -5.84 -1.35
CA ARG A 100 21.72 -5.39 -2.75
C ARG A 100 23.07 -4.84 -3.28
N GLU A 101 24.10 -4.84 -2.42
CA GLU A 101 25.50 -4.58 -2.76
C GLU A 101 26.28 -5.90 -2.84
#